data_AF-A0A5M6IUA7-F1
#
_entry.id   AF-A0A5M6IUA7-F1
#
_cell.length_a   1.000
_cell.length_b   1.000
_cell.length_c   1.000
_cell.angle_alpha   90.00
_cell.angle_beta   90.00
_cell.angle_gamma   90.00
#
_symmetry.space_group_name_H-M   'P 1'
#
loop_
_entity.id
_entity.type
_entity.pdbx_description
1 polymer ?
#
loop_
_entity_poly.entity_id
_entity_poly.type
_entity_poly.pdbx_seq_one_letter_code
_entity_poly.pdbx_strand_id
1 'polypeptide(L)'
;MSLDLLRTAGEAAFGADWQRPMARALGPLHPSGAKKELSDRLVRMWVAGDRPVPAWVAAALPALLEAEAAEHDRQAASLRKLAGKIRGKAS
;
A
#
# COMPACT_ATOMS: atom_id res chain seq x y z
N MET A 1 -1.34 -16.97 -3.29
CA MET A 1 -1.47 -15.61 -3.85
C MET A 1 -0.66 -15.58 -5.14
N SER A 2 -1.23 -15.14 -6.27
CA SER A 2 -0.47 -14.98 -7.52
C SER A 2 0.39 -13.71 -7.47
N LEU A 3 1.47 -13.68 -8.25
CA LEU A 3 2.34 -12.50 -8.35
C LEU A 3 1.61 -11.32 -8.99
N ASP A 4 0.75 -11.60 -9.97
CA ASP A 4 -0.06 -10.58 -10.62
C ASP A 4 -1.02 -9.90 -9.65
N LEU A 5 -1.67 -10.68 -8.76
CA LEU A 5 -2.59 -10.11 -7.79
C LEU A 5 -1.85 -9.26 -6.73
N LEU A 6 -0.65 -9.67 -6.32
CA LEU A 6 0.21 -8.87 -5.45
C LEU A 6 0.63 -7.55 -6.12
N ARG A 7 1.01 -7.61 -7.41
CA ARG A 7 1.38 -6.43 -8.19
C ARG A 7 0.19 -5.47 -8.32
N THR A 8 -0.97 -5.96 -8.74
CA THR A 8 -2.19 -5.17 -8.87
C THR A 8 -2.59 -4.52 -7.54
N ALA A 9 -2.51 -5.26 -6.43
CA ALA A 9 -2.79 -4.73 -5.10
C ALA A 9 -1.82 -3.61 -4.72
N GLY A 10 -0.52 -3.80 -4.98
CA GLY A 10 0.49 -2.78 -4.72
C GLY A 10 0.29 -1.51 -5.54
N GLU A 11 0.10 -1.65 -6.84
CA GLU A 11 -0.10 -0.52 -7.76
C GLU A 11 -1.38 0.24 -7.42
N ALA A 12 -2.47 -0.45 -7.07
CA ALA A 12 -3.71 0.17 -6.65
C ALA A 12 -3.58 0.95 -5.33
N ALA A 13 -2.82 0.41 -4.37
CA ALA A 13 -2.65 1.02 -3.05
C ALA A 13 -1.63 2.17 -3.04
N PHE A 14 -0.56 2.09 -3.84
CA PHE A 14 0.60 2.96 -3.67
C PHE A 14 1.13 3.58 -4.98
N GLY A 15 0.54 3.26 -6.12
CA GLY A 15 0.96 3.77 -7.43
C GLY A 15 2.17 3.04 -8.03
N ALA A 16 2.88 3.68 -8.97
CA ALA A 16 3.94 3.04 -9.75
C ALA A 16 5.10 2.52 -8.89
N ASP A 17 5.47 3.24 -7.83
CA ASP A 17 6.59 2.91 -6.94
C ASP A 17 6.13 2.12 -5.69
N TRP A 18 5.24 1.15 -5.87
CA TRP A 18 4.51 0.51 -4.78
C TRP A 18 5.31 -0.42 -3.85
N GLN A 19 6.44 -0.96 -4.29
CA GLN A 19 7.12 -2.05 -3.57
C GLN A 19 7.65 -1.63 -2.20
N ARG A 20 8.26 -0.44 -2.13
CA ARG A 20 8.75 0.16 -0.88
C ARG A 20 7.62 0.53 0.10
N PRO A 21 6.55 1.26 -0.29
CA PRO A 21 5.44 1.54 0.61
C PRO A 21 4.68 0.27 1.02
N MET A 22 4.55 -0.74 0.16
CA MET A 22 4.00 -2.05 0.53
C MET A 22 4.84 -2.72 1.62
N ALA A 23 6.18 -2.69 1.52
CA ALA A 23 7.06 -3.23 2.55
C ALA A 23 6.83 -2.55 3.92
N ARG A 24 6.61 -1.24 3.92
CA ARG A 24 6.29 -0.45 5.12
C ARG A 24 4.94 -0.84 5.71
N ALA A 25 3.90 -0.88 4.88
CA ALA A 25 2.54 -1.19 5.30
C ALA A 25 2.40 -2.64 5.84
N LEU A 26 3.16 -3.59 5.29
CA LEU A 26 3.17 -4.98 5.76
C LEU A 26 3.95 -5.20 7.05
N GLY A 27 4.90 -4.32 7.40
CA GLY A 27 5.74 -4.45 8.60
C GLY A 27 4.93 -4.62 9.89
N PRO A 28 3.98 -3.70 10.18
CA PRO A 28 3.13 -3.78 11.37
C PRO A 28 2.25 -5.03 11.43
N LEU A 29 1.94 -5.64 10.29
CA LEU A 29 1.06 -6.81 10.17
C LEU A 29 1.81 -8.15 10.27
N HIS A 30 3.12 -8.11 10.53
CA HIS A 30 3.95 -9.32 10.56
C HIS A 30 3.57 -10.26 11.72
N PRO A 31 3.40 -11.58 11.49
CA PRO A 31 2.86 -12.52 12.47
C PRO A 31 3.76 -12.77 13.68
N SER A 32 5.09 -12.66 13.53
CA SER A 32 6.05 -12.78 14.64
C SER A 32 6.19 -11.51 15.50
N GLY A 33 5.23 -10.59 15.40
CA GLY A 33 5.24 -9.29 16.05
C GLY A 33 5.42 -8.15 15.06
N ALA A 34 4.80 -7.01 15.38
CA ALA A 34 4.81 -5.80 14.56
C ALA A 34 6.24 -5.30 14.34
N LYS A 35 6.59 -5.09 13.08
CA LYS A 35 7.86 -4.49 12.66
C LYS A 35 7.60 -3.09 12.11
N LYS A 36 8.60 -2.21 12.16
CA LYS A 36 8.49 -0.88 11.54
C LYS A 36 8.24 -0.97 10.03
N GLU A 37 8.97 -1.85 9.36
CA GLU A 37 8.80 -2.16 7.93
C GLU A 37 9.41 -3.53 7.63
N LEU A 38 8.99 -4.17 6.54
CA LEU A 38 9.75 -5.24 5.91
C LEU A 38 10.88 -4.66 5.06
N SER A 39 11.84 -5.50 4.66
CA SER A 39 12.82 -5.11 3.66
C SER A 39 12.15 -4.96 2.29
N ASP A 40 12.34 -3.82 1.61
CA ASP A 40 11.90 -3.60 0.22
C ASP A 40 12.51 -4.66 -0.73
N ARG A 41 13.74 -5.12 -0.46
CA ARG A 41 14.36 -6.22 -1.22
C ARG A 41 13.51 -7.50 -1.16
N LEU A 42 12.83 -7.76 -0.04
CA LEU A 42 11.99 -8.94 0.10
C LEU A 42 10.77 -8.87 -0.84
N VAL A 43 10.15 -7.70 -0.95
CA VAL A 43 9.03 -7.47 -1.87
C VAL A 43 9.49 -7.60 -3.32
N ARG A 44 10.67 -7.04 -3.66
CA ARG A 44 11.29 -7.20 -4.99
C ARG A 44 11.51 -8.67 -5.35
N MET A 45 12.05 -9.46 -4.42
CA MET A 45 12.26 -10.90 -4.63
C MET A 45 10.95 -11.67 -4.82
N TRP A 46 9.87 -11.25 -4.17
CA TRP A 46 8.55 -11.84 -4.42
C TRP A 46 8.09 -11.56 -5.84
N VAL A 47 8.15 -10.29 -6.27
CA VAL A 47 7.70 -9.87 -7.62
C VAL A 47 8.53 -10.51 -8.73
N ALA A 48 9.83 -10.69 -8.51
CA ALA A 48 10.73 -11.36 -9.45
C ALA A 48 10.51 -12.87 -9.54
N GLY A 49 9.77 -13.47 -8.59
CA GLY A 49 9.62 -14.91 -8.48
C GLY A 49 10.81 -15.62 -7.81
N ASP A 50 11.85 -14.89 -7.42
CA ASP A 50 13.03 -15.40 -6.71
C ASP A 50 12.68 -16.00 -5.34
N ARG A 51 11.56 -15.56 -4.75
CA ARG A 51 11.07 -16.08 -3.47
C ARG A 51 9.55 -16.17 -3.47
N PRO A 52 8.95 -17.25 -2.93
CA PRO A 52 7.50 -17.32 -2.80
C PRO A 52 6.96 -16.25 -1.85
N VAL A 53 5.77 -15.74 -2.16
CA VAL A 53 5.00 -14.86 -1.28
C VAL A 53 4.53 -15.67 -0.06
N PRO A 54 4.86 -15.25 1.18
CA PRO A 54 4.39 -15.94 2.37
C PRO A 54 2.87 -15.95 2.49
N ALA A 55 2.28 -17.03 3.01
CA ALA A 55 0.84 -17.16 3.16
C ALA A 55 0.20 -16.05 4.02
N TRP A 56 0.91 -15.58 5.05
CA TRP A 56 0.41 -14.51 5.92
C TRP A 56 0.22 -13.18 5.17
N VAL A 57 1.00 -12.92 4.11
CA VAL A 57 0.85 -11.71 3.29
C VAL A 57 -0.50 -11.73 2.58
N ALA A 58 -0.93 -12.90 2.10
CA ALA A 58 -2.25 -13.07 1.51
C ALA A 58 -3.39 -12.80 2.51
N ALA A 59 -3.20 -13.18 3.77
CA ALA A 59 -4.16 -12.91 4.84
C ALA A 59 -4.16 -11.44 5.29
N ALA A 60 -3.01 -10.76 5.23
CA ALA A 60 -2.85 -9.36 5.63
C ALA A 60 -3.32 -8.36 4.55
N LEU A 61 -3.25 -8.74 3.28
CA LEU A 61 -3.52 -7.84 2.15
C LEU A 61 -4.92 -7.21 2.17
N PRO A 62 -6.02 -7.94 2.45
CA PRO A 62 -7.35 -7.33 2.49
C PRO A 62 -7.44 -6.20 3.52
N ALA A 63 -6.95 -6.42 4.75
CA ALA A 63 -6.96 -5.40 5.79
C ALA A 63 -6.10 -4.19 5.44
N LEU A 64 -4.96 -4.41 4.79
CA LEU A 64 -4.09 -3.34 4.28
C LEU A 64 -4.81 -2.52 3.20
N LEU A 65 -5.43 -3.18 2.22
CA LEU A 65 -6.12 -2.49 1.11
C LEU A 65 -7.29 -1.65 1.59
N GLU A 66 -8.08 -2.15 2.54
CA GLU A 66 -9.16 -1.38 3.18
C GLU A 66 -8.62 -0.15 3.94
N ALA A 67 -7.49 -0.30 4.64
CA ALA A 67 -6.85 0.81 5.34
C ALA A 67 -6.35 1.90 4.38
N GLU A 68 -5.72 1.51 3.27
CA GLU A 68 -5.24 2.42 2.23
C GLU A 68 -6.39 3.08 1.46
N ALA A 69 -7.48 2.35 1.18
CA ALA A 69 -8.70 2.93 0.59
C ALA A 69 -9.27 4.05 1.47
N ALA A 70 -9.38 3.81 2.78
CA ALA A 70 -9.83 4.82 3.73
C ALA A 70 -8.89 6.04 3.80
N GLU A 71 -7.58 5.84 3.63
CA GLU A 71 -6.61 6.93 3.56
C GLU A 71 -6.74 7.74 2.27
N HIS A 72 -6.89 7.08 1.13
CA HIS A 72 -7.15 7.73 -0.15
C HIS A 72 -8.44 8.57 -0.12
N ASP A 73 -9.50 8.09 0.53
CA ASP A 73 -10.73 8.88 0.71
C ASP A 73 -10.49 10.16 1.51
N ARG A 74 -9.71 10.06 2.61
CA ARG A 74 -9.32 11.24 3.41
C ARG A 74 -8.48 12.23 2.61
N GLN A 75 -7.55 11.73 1.80
CA GLN A 75 -6.74 12.56 0.92
C GLN A 75 -7.59 13.24 -0.16
N ALA A 76 -8.50 12.50 -0.81
CA ALA A 76 -9.41 13.04 -1.81
C ALA A 76 -10.30 14.14 -1.23
N ALA A 77 -10.85 13.96 -0.03
CA ALA A 77 -11.61 14.99 0.68
C ALA A 77 -10.76 16.25 0.96
N SER A 78 -9.52 16.06 1.40
CA SER A 78 -8.58 17.16 1.70
C SER A 78 -8.21 17.97 0.46
N LEU A 79 -7.94 17.29 -0.66
CA LEU A 79 -7.64 17.92 -1.95
C LEU A 79 -8.83 18.72 -2.47
N ARG A 80 -10.05 18.17 -2.41
CA ARG A 80 -11.28 18.88 -2.80
C ARG A 80 -11.50 20.14 -1.97
N LYS A 81 -11.29 20.07 -0.65
CA LYS A 81 -11.37 21.23 0.26
C LYS A 81 -10.34 22.30 -0.11
N LEU A 82 -9.10 21.91 -0.38
CA LEU A 82 -8.04 22.83 -0.79
C LEU A 82 -8.38 23.51 -2.13
N ALA A 83 -8.85 22.76 -3.13
CA ALA A 83 -9.27 23.30 -4.42
C ALA A 83 -10.43 24.31 -4.27
N GLY A 84 -11.38 24.04 -3.37
CA GLY A 84 -12.44 25.00 -3.02
C GLY A 84 -11.87 26.31 -2.45
N LYS A 85 -10.94 26.23 -1.49
CA LYS A 85 -10.28 27.41 -0.91
C LYS A 85 -9.50 28.23 -1.93
N ILE A 86 -8.79 27.57 -2.86
CA ILE A 86 -8.01 28.25 -3.90
C ILE A 86 -8.94 29.00 -4.85
N ARG A 87 -10.02 28.37 -5.32
CA ARG A 87 -11.02 29.01 -6.20
C ARG A 87 -11.65 30.24 -5.55
N GLY A 88 -12.04 30.15 -4.28
CA GLY A 88 -12.64 31.26 -3.55
C GLY A 88 -11.69 32.44 -3.27
N LYS A 89 -10.37 32.28 -3.43
CA LYS A 89 -9.38 33.37 -3.33
C LYS A 89 -9.04 34.00 -4.68
N ALA A 90 -9.41 33.36 -5.78
CA ALA A 90 -9.15 33.82 -7.15
C ALA A 90 -10.36 34.54 -7.76
N SER A 91 -11.47 34.63 -7.02
CA SER A 91 -12.68 35.43 -7.30
C SER A 91 -12.68 36.68 -6.44
#